data_AF-A0A0G4EFQ6-F1
#
_entry.id   AF-A0A0G4EFQ6-F1
#
_cell.length_a   1.000
_cell.length_b   1.000
_cell.length_c   1.000
_cell.angle_alpha   90.00
_cell.angle_beta   90.00
_cell.angle_gamma   90.00
#
_symmetry.space_group_name_H-M   'P 1'
#
loop_
_entity.id
_entity.type
_entity.pdbx_description
1 polymer ?
#
loop_
_entity_poly.entity_id
_entity_poly.type
_entity_poly.pdbx_seq_one_letter_code
_entity_poly.pdbx_strand_id
1 'polypeptide(L)'
;MNVLGGTKESFGNPDSPTKPVSFDEKNNDATGNVHFCKSGPDDEHKEVFSKNFLDRLLNSKADHVLFSIHGFNVQPASALDQTAKIQEQFNAMAKTGDNPSKVKVVGLIWPCGDKIGIIRDYWNDRRRAYASVAGFERMLAKVLRADERILGTVPLPDSKTDLLMQKKLSIMAHSMNRVLWQTLIRADEMYGIKGVFGDIFMVATDVLNNMLNEPSSICMAADRVCVLRI
;
A
#
# COMPACT_ATOMS: atom_id res chain seq x y z
N MET A 1 35.95 -5.84 26.43
CA MET A 1 35.22 -4.57 26.22
C MET A 1 33.74 -4.90 26.21
N ASN A 2 33.01 -4.50 27.26
CA ASN A 2 31.58 -4.75 27.41
C ASN A 2 30.76 -3.55 26.89
N VAL A 3 29.81 -3.88 26.02
CA VAL A 3 28.43 -3.38 25.84
C VAL A 3 28.16 -1.88 25.91
N LEU A 4 27.69 -1.33 24.79
CA LEU A 4 26.56 -0.39 24.65
C LEU A 4 26.04 -0.57 23.21
N GLY A 5 24.78 -0.76 22.86
CA GLY A 5 23.48 -0.69 23.52
C GLY A 5 22.48 -0.62 22.36
N GLY A 6 21.47 -1.48 22.34
CA GLY A 6 20.48 -1.52 21.26
C GLY A 6 19.79 -0.17 21.11
N THR A 7 20.02 0.52 19.99
CA THR A 7 19.26 1.72 19.62
C THR A 7 17.81 1.31 19.35
N LYS A 8 16.94 1.71 20.29
CA LYS A 8 15.49 1.77 20.14
C LYS A 8 15.18 2.44 18.80
N GLU A 9 14.28 1.84 18.03
CA GLU A 9 13.66 2.51 16.88
C GLU A 9 13.08 3.83 17.37
N SER A 10 13.63 4.96 16.91
CA SER A 10 13.05 6.27 17.16
C SER A 10 11.80 6.40 16.30
N PHE A 11 10.68 5.94 16.84
CA PHE A 11 9.37 6.25 16.32
C PHE A 11 9.22 7.77 16.27
N GLY A 12 8.68 8.31 15.18
CA GLY A 12 8.42 9.75 15.02
C GLY A 12 7.71 10.35 16.25
N ASN A 13 7.83 11.68 16.40
CA ASN A 13 7.47 12.44 17.60
C ASN A 13 6.24 11.85 18.35
N PRO A 14 6.41 11.30 19.57
CA PRO A 14 5.33 10.66 20.33
C PRO A 14 4.17 11.61 20.66
N ASP A 15 4.38 12.92 20.57
CA ASP A 15 3.36 13.96 20.83
C ASP A 15 2.51 14.31 19.60
N SER A 16 2.67 13.59 18.49
CA SER A 16 1.86 13.83 17.31
C SER A 16 0.40 13.42 17.53
N PRO A 17 -0.59 14.22 17.09
CA PRO A 17 -1.99 13.91 17.30
C PRO A 17 -2.32 12.55 16.68
N THR A 18 -2.95 11.68 17.48
CA THR A 18 -3.53 10.42 17.00
C THR A 18 -5.03 10.47 17.23
N LYS A 19 -5.79 9.90 16.29
CA LYS A 19 -7.25 9.82 16.37
C LYS A 19 -7.66 8.34 16.34
N PRO A 20 -8.52 7.86 17.24
CA PRO A 20 -9.10 6.53 17.11
C PRO A 20 -9.82 6.38 15.76
N VAL A 21 -9.63 5.24 15.13
CA VAL A 21 -10.31 4.85 13.89
C VAL A 21 -11.01 3.53 14.14
N SER A 22 -12.31 3.50 13.83
CA SER A 22 -13.11 2.27 13.82
C SER A 22 -13.55 2.00 12.38
N PHE A 23 -13.55 0.74 11.99
CA PHE A 23 -14.17 0.32 10.73
C PHE A 23 -15.66 0.12 10.96
N ASP A 24 -16.49 0.87 10.25
CA ASP A 24 -17.93 0.58 10.20
C ASP A 24 -18.16 -0.43 9.07
N GLU A 25 -18.11 -1.73 9.40
CA GLU A 25 -18.25 -2.82 8.42
C GLU A 25 -19.62 -2.86 7.72
N LYS A 26 -20.61 -2.13 8.27
CA LYS A 26 -21.93 -1.95 7.63
C LYS A 26 -21.92 -0.78 6.65
N ASN A 27 -20.99 0.16 6.81
CA ASN A 27 -20.78 1.28 5.91
C ASN A 27 -19.57 1.05 5.01
N ASN A 28 -19.86 0.45 3.86
CA ASN A 28 -18.85 0.17 2.84
C ASN A 28 -18.81 1.23 1.74
N ASP A 29 -19.20 2.47 2.04
CA ASP A 29 -19.08 3.57 1.09
C ASP A 29 -17.62 4.05 1.01
N ALA A 30 -17.03 3.91 -0.17
CA ALA A 30 -15.73 4.48 -0.47
C ALA A 30 -15.84 6.00 -0.49
N THR A 31 -15.41 6.63 0.60
CA THR A 31 -15.18 8.07 0.61
C THR A 31 -13.85 8.38 -0.09
N GLY A 32 -13.69 9.57 -0.66
CA GLY A 32 -12.40 10.03 -1.21
C GLY A 32 -11.32 10.28 -0.14
N ASN A 33 -11.61 10.00 1.13
CA ASN A 33 -10.69 10.20 2.25
C ASN A 33 -9.78 8.98 2.41
N VAL A 34 -8.53 9.24 2.79
CA VAL A 34 -7.53 8.21 3.06
C VAL A 34 -7.07 8.39 4.49
N HIS A 35 -7.20 7.34 5.28
CA HIS A 35 -6.71 7.30 6.65
C HIS A 35 -5.39 6.54 6.70
N PHE A 36 -4.38 7.17 7.30
CA PHE A 36 -3.07 6.55 7.49
C PHE A 36 -2.99 6.06 8.92
N CYS A 37 -3.09 4.75 9.12
CA CYS A 37 -3.33 4.17 10.44
C CYS A 37 -2.15 3.32 10.92
N LYS A 38 -2.01 3.25 12.25
CA LYS A 38 -1.33 2.17 12.95
C LYS A 38 -2.41 1.20 13.42
N SER A 39 -2.29 -0.08 13.05
CA SER A 39 -3.09 -1.13 13.68
C SER A 39 -2.51 -1.50 15.03
N GLY A 40 -3.36 -1.59 16.05
CA GLY A 40 -3.07 -2.16 17.36
C GLY A 40 -3.73 -3.54 17.53
N PRO A 41 -3.55 -4.17 18.71
CA PRO A 41 -4.34 -5.33 19.12
C PRO A 41 -5.83 -4.97 19.28
N ASP A 42 -6.71 -5.97 19.24
CA ASP A 42 -8.14 -5.89 19.59
C ASP A 42 -8.92 -4.76 18.88
N ASP A 43 -8.72 -4.59 17.57
CA ASP A 43 -9.34 -3.55 16.73
C ASP A 43 -9.05 -2.09 17.17
N GLU A 44 -8.04 -1.88 18.01
CA GLU A 44 -7.58 -0.54 18.37
C GLU A 44 -6.74 0.07 17.25
N HIS A 45 -7.39 0.68 16.26
CA HIS A 45 -6.69 1.40 15.19
C HIS A 45 -6.58 2.90 15.51
N LYS A 46 -5.41 3.46 15.20
CA LYS A 46 -5.15 4.90 15.41
C LYS A 46 -4.67 5.52 14.11
N GLU A 47 -5.38 6.54 13.65
CA GLU A 47 -4.88 7.41 12.60
C GLU A 47 -3.65 8.16 13.11
N VAL A 48 -2.56 8.02 12.37
CA VAL A 48 -1.28 8.71 12.61
C VAL A 48 -1.03 9.81 11.57
N PHE A 49 -1.93 9.95 10.60
CA PHE A 49 -1.85 10.86 9.46
C PHE A 49 -0.67 10.58 8.53
N SER A 50 -0.77 11.09 7.30
CA SER A 50 0.18 10.80 6.23
C SER A 50 1.63 11.18 6.55
N LYS A 51 1.87 12.27 7.29
CA LYS A 51 3.24 12.70 7.62
C LYS A 51 3.96 11.67 8.49
N ASN A 52 3.40 11.33 9.66
CA ASN A 52 4.03 10.38 10.57
C ASN A 52 4.09 8.97 9.97
N PHE A 53 3.11 8.61 9.14
CA PHE A 53 3.13 7.35 8.42
C PHE A 53 4.34 7.24 7.49
N LEU A 54 4.56 8.25 6.64
CA LEU A 54 5.69 8.27 5.72
C LEU A 54 7.02 8.41 6.46
N ASP A 55 7.10 9.23 7.51
CA ASP A 55 8.29 9.35 8.36
C ASP A 55 8.69 7.98 8.93
N ARG A 56 7.71 7.15 9.33
CA ARG A 56 7.98 5.78 9.81
C ARG A 56 8.46 4.85 8.72
N LEU A 57 7.93 4.96 7.50
CA LEU A 57 8.41 4.16 6.37
C LEU A 57 9.84 4.54 6.01
N LEU A 58 10.11 5.84 5.89
CA LEU A 58 11.41 6.42 5.59
C LEU A 58 12.47 5.98 6.61
N ASN A 59 12.18 6.16 7.90
CA ASN A 59 13.11 5.82 8.99
C ASN A 59 13.14 4.32 9.35
N SER A 60 12.38 3.48 8.65
CA SER A 60 12.44 2.05 8.86
C SER A 60 13.76 1.47 8.34
N LYS A 61 14.22 0.40 8.99
CA LYS A 61 15.39 -0.39 8.55
C LYS A 61 15.10 -1.24 7.30
N ALA A 62 13.92 -1.11 6.70
CA ALA A 62 13.55 -1.87 5.53
C ALA A 62 14.21 -1.29 4.28
N ASP A 63 14.77 -2.17 3.46
CA ASP A 63 15.30 -1.81 2.15
C ASP A 63 14.16 -1.77 1.13
N HIS A 64 13.13 -2.60 1.35
CA HIS A 64 11.98 -2.74 0.47
C HIS A 64 10.67 -2.43 1.21
N VAL A 65 9.76 -1.73 0.55
CA VAL A 65 8.39 -1.51 1.03
C VAL A 65 7.43 -2.21 0.07
N LEU A 66 6.65 -3.16 0.59
CA LEU A 66 5.61 -3.86 -0.15
C LEU A 66 4.23 -3.33 0.26
N PHE A 67 3.54 -2.66 -0.65
CA PHE A 67 2.13 -2.33 -0.49
C PHE A 67 1.27 -3.55 -0.86
N SER A 68 0.28 -3.89 -0.04
CA SER A 68 -0.59 -5.05 -0.24
C SER A 68 -2.04 -4.61 -0.33
N ILE A 69 -2.68 -4.82 -1.48
CA ILE A 69 -4.10 -4.54 -1.73
C ILE A 69 -4.88 -5.86 -1.64
N HIS A 70 -5.83 -5.93 -0.72
CA HIS A 70 -6.71 -7.09 -0.60
C HIS A 70 -7.72 -7.16 -1.76
N GLY A 71 -8.27 -8.36 -1.93
CA GLY A 71 -9.27 -8.64 -2.97
C GLY A 71 -10.71 -8.42 -2.56
N PHE A 72 -11.59 -8.91 -3.42
CA PHE A 72 -13.04 -8.94 -3.25
C PHE A 72 -13.47 -9.61 -1.94
N ASN A 73 -14.52 -9.09 -1.28
CA ASN A 73 -15.15 -9.70 -0.12
C ASN A 73 -14.19 -9.94 1.06
N VAL A 74 -13.27 -8.99 1.30
CA VAL A 74 -12.35 -9.01 2.45
C VAL A 74 -12.68 -7.83 3.35
N GLN A 75 -13.11 -8.13 4.58
CA GLN A 75 -13.36 -7.13 5.61
C GLN A 75 -12.03 -6.58 6.17
N PRO A 76 -12.01 -5.35 6.73
CA PRO A 76 -10.78 -4.69 7.19
C PRO A 76 -9.93 -5.53 8.15
N ALA A 77 -10.55 -6.17 9.15
CA ALA A 77 -9.83 -7.04 10.09
C ALA A 77 -9.12 -8.20 9.37
N SER A 78 -9.78 -8.82 8.39
CA SER A 78 -9.20 -9.89 7.57
C SER A 78 -8.08 -9.36 6.65
N ALA A 79 -8.21 -8.15 6.10
CA ALA A 79 -7.16 -7.53 5.30
C ALA A 79 -5.91 -7.23 6.14
N LEU A 80 -6.08 -6.80 7.39
CA LEU A 80 -4.99 -6.58 8.34
C LEU A 80 -4.30 -7.89 8.73
N ASP A 81 -5.07 -8.94 9.02
CA ASP A 81 -4.52 -10.29 9.30
C ASP A 81 -3.72 -10.83 8.12
N GLN A 82 -4.24 -10.72 6.88
CA GLN A 82 -3.50 -11.10 5.68
C GLN A 82 -2.20 -10.31 5.53
N THR A 83 -2.24 -8.99 5.77
CA THR A 83 -1.05 -8.13 5.73
C THR A 83 0.00 -8.58 6.77
N ALA A 84 -0.44 -8.90 7.99
CA ALA A 84 0.43 -9.39 9.06
C ALA A 84 1.09 -10.74 8.69
N LYS A 85 0.31 -11.68 8.14
CA LYS A 85 0.82 -12.97 7.65
C LYS A 85 1.89 -12.82 6.57
N ILE A 86 1.69 -11.89 5.62
CA ILE A 86 2.71 -11.60 4.60
C ILE A 86 3.99 -11.04 5.25
N GLN A 87 3.85 -10.13 6.23
CA GLN A 87 5.01 -9.60 6.96
C GLN A 87 5.75 -10.69 7.74
N GLU A 88 5.04 -11.64 8.35
CA GLU A 88 5.61 -12.78 9.06
C GLU A 88 6.40 -13.70 8.13
N GLN A 89 5.90 -13.96 6.92
CA GLN A 89 6.61 -14.73 5.91
C GLN A 89 7.94 -14.07 5.53
N PHE A 90 7.95 -12.75 5.28
CA PHE A 90 9.21 -12.03 5.03
C PHE A 90 10.16 -12.06 6.23
N ASN A 91 9.63 -11.93 7.46
CA ASN A 91 10.44 -12.03 8.66
C ASN A 91 11.04 -13.43 8.85
N ALA A 92 10.32 -14.49 8.48
CA ALA A 92 10.81 -15.86 8.54
C ALA A 92 11.93 -16.09 7.51
N MET A 93 11.73 -15.67 6.26
CA MET A 93 12.75 -15.75 5.20
C MET A 93 14.03 -14.97 5.55
N ALA A 94 13.90 -13.83 6.24
CA ALA A 94 15.05 -13.06 6.71
C ALA A 94 15.84 -13.78 7.81
N LYS A 95 15.19 -14.62 8.63
CA LYS A 95 15.86 -15.41 9.68
C LYS A 95 16.56 -16.65 9.12
N THR A 96 15.99 -17.28 8.10
CA THR A 96 16.57 -18.46 7.45
C THR A 96 17.74 -18.12 6.53
N GLY A 97 17.93 -16.83 6.21
CA GLY A 97 18.98 -16.36 5.30
C GLY A 97 18.58 -16.42 3.82
N ASP A 98 17.34 -16.85 3.52
CA ASP A 98 16.82 -16.96 2.15
C ASP A 98 16.69 -15.58 1.48
N ASN A 99 16.49 -14.53 2.27
CA ASN A 99 16.48 -13.16 1.79
C ASN A 99 17.09 -12.20 2.83
N PRO A 100 18.29 -11.64 2.61
CA PRO A 100 18.90 -10.71 3.56
C PRO A 100 18.22 -9.33 3.57
N SER A 101 17.44 -8.99 2.55
CA SER A 101 16.76 -7.68 2.45
C SER A 101 15.59 -7.60 3.43
N LYS A 102 15.50 -6.48 4.15
CA LYS A 102 14.40 -6.25 5.09
C LYS A 102 13.20 -5.69 4.36
N VAL A 103 12.07 -6.38 4.43
CA VAL A 103 10.81 -5.96 3.79
C VAL A 103 9.84 -5.43 4.83
N LYS A 104 9.28 -4.25 4.57
CA LYS A 104 8.15 -3.70 5.32
C LYS A 104 6.87 -3.83 4.50
N VAL A 105 5.88 -4.54 5.05
CA VAL A 105 4.58 -4.70 4.40
C VAL A 105 3.60 -3.66 4.92
N VAL A 106 2.86 -3.03 4.00
CA VAL A 106 1.84 -2.03 4.26
C VAL A 106 0.53 -2.49 3.64
N GLY A 107 -0.49 -2.70 4.46
CA GLY A 107 -1.83 -3.03 3.99
C GLY A 107 -2.55 -1.79 3.45
N LEU A 108 -3.13 -1.92 2.26
CA LEU A 108 -4.00 -0.94 1.63
C LEU A 108 -5.42 -1.50 1.61
N ILE A 109 -6.30 -0.89 2.40
CA ILE A 109 -7.65 -1.38 2.64
C ILE A 109 -8.64 -0.49 1.92
N TRP A 110 -9.58 -1.11 1.21
CA TRP A 110 -10.70 -0.46 0.55
C TRP A 110 -12.01 -1.14 0.98
N PRO A 111 -13.12 -0.41 1.09
CA PRO A 111 -14.36 -0.98 1.62
C PRO A 111 -14.91 -2.06 0.68
N CYS A 112 -15.18 -3.25 1.23
CA CYS A 112 -15.79 -4.39 0.55
C CYS A 112 -17.07 -4.80 1.29
N GLY A 113 -18.04 -5.33 0.54
CA GLY A 113 -19.33 -5.76 1.07
C GLY A 113 -19.25 -6.96 1.99
N ASP A 114 -20.34 -7.18 2.71
CA ASP A 114 -20.58 -8.40 3.48
C ASP A 114 -21.28 -9.47 2.62
N LYS A 115 -21.31 -10.70 3.14
CA LYS A 115 -21.53 -11.95 2.39
C LYS A 115 -22.98 -12.19 1.91
N ILE A 116 -23.84 -11.19 1.84
CA ILE A 116 -25.27 -11.39 1.52
C ILE A 116 -25.49 -11.26 0.00
N GLY A 117 -25.15 -12.33 -0.74
CA GLY A 117 -25.47 -12.51 -2.15
C GLY A 117 -24.30 -12.25 -3.10
N ILE A 118 -23.47 -13.28 -3.31
CA ILE A 118 -22.19 -13.27 -4.07
C ILE A 118 -22.24 -12.46 -5.38
N ILE A 119 -23.28 -12.62 -6.20
CA ILE A 119 -23.39 -11.90 -7.49
C ILE A 119 -23.63 -10.40 -7.26
N ARG A 120 -24.52 -10.04 -6.33
CA ARG A 120 -24.81 -8.65 -5.97
C ARG A 120 -23.57 -8.01 -5.33
N ASP A 121 -22.91 -8.74 -4.46
CA ASP A 121 -21.71 -8.28 -3.75
C ASP A 121 -20.58 -8.04 -4.73
N TYR A 122 -20.39 -8.91 -5.73
CA TYR A 122 -19.40 -8.72 -6.79
C TYR A 122 -19.59 -7.41 -7.57
N TRP A 123 -20.81 -7.10 -8.00
CA TRP A 123 -21.09 -5.85 -8.72
C TRP A 123 -20.95 -4.61 -7.84
N ASN A 124 -21.35 -4.71 -6.57
CA ASN A 124 -21.21 -3.62 -5.59
C ASN A 124 -19.75 -3.36 -5.26
N ASP A 125 -18.96 -4.40 -5.04
CA ASP A 125 -17.53 -4.29 -4.75
C ASP A 125 -16.74 -3.82 -5.97
N ARG A 126 -17.17 -4.17 -7.19
CA ARG A 126 -16.63 -3.54 -8.38
C ARG A 126 -16.85 -2.03 -8.34
N ARG A 127 -18.07 -1.53 -8.07
CA ARG A 127 -18.35 -0.09 -7.95
C ARG A 127 -17.51 0.58 -6.85
N ARG A 128 -17.35 -0.09 -5.72
CA ARG A 128 -16.52 0.40 -4.60
C ARG A 128 -15.04 0.47 -4.98
N ALA A 129 -14.53 -0.53 -5.70
CA ALA A 129 -13.18 -0.51 -6.24
C ALA A 129 -12.94 0.72 -7.13
N TYR A 130 -13.90 1.07 -8.01
CA TYR A 130 -13.85 2.31 -8.81
C TYR A 130 -13.87 3.55 -7.91
N ALA A 131 -14.74 3.60 -6.90
CA ALA A 131 -14.84 4.74 -5.99
C ALA A 131 -13.59 4.93 -5.11
N SER A 132 -12.87 3.86 -4.77
CA SER A 132 -11.63 3.90 -4.00
C SER A 132 -10.42 4.40 -4.80
N VAL A 133 -10.51 4.45 -6.14
CA VAL A 133 -9.40 4.89 -7.02
C VAL A 133 -8.85 6.26 -6.61
N ALA A 134 -9.72 7.22 -6.29
CA ALA A 134 -9.30 8.56 -5.89
C ALA A 134 -8.55 8.57 -4.56
N GLY A 135 -8.93 7.72 -3.61
CA GLY A 135 -8.20 7.56 -2.35
C GLY A 135 -6.82 6.95 -2.59
N PHE A 136 -6.75 5.88 -3.38
CA PHE A 136 -5.49 5.20 -3.68
C PHE A 136 -4.53 6.09 -4.49
N GLU A 137 -5.04 6.87 -5.44
CA GLU A 137 -4.25 7.87 -6.18
C GLU A 137 -3.69 8.94 -5.24
N ARG A 138 -4.49 9.45 -4.30
CA ARG A 138 -4.00 10.38 -3.26
C ARG A 138 -2.92 9.76 -2.38
N MET A 139 -3.09 8.50 -1.99
CA MET A 139 -2.07 7.77 -1.22
C MET A 139 -0.77 7.67 -2.03
N LEU A 140 -0.86 7.29 -3.30
CA LEU A 140 0.31 7.20 -4.19
C LEU A 140 0.97 8.57 -4.37
N ALA A 141 0.20 9.62 -4.62
CA ALA A 141 0.72 10.99 -4.70
C ALA A 141 1.46 11.38 -3.41
N LYS A 142 0.98 10.95 -2.23
CA LYS A 142 1.63 11.21 -0.93
C LYS A 142 2.93 10.43 -0.75
N VAL A 143 2.98 9.18 -1.22
CA VAL A 143 4.19 8.33 -1.18
C VAL A 143 5.23 8.87 -2.16
N LEU A 144 4.81 9.21 -3.38
CA LEU A 144 5.68 9.78 -4.39
C LEU A 144 6.22 11.13 -3.91
N ARG A 145 5.36 12.04 -3.50
CA ARG A 145 5.77 13.39 -3.06
C ARG A 145 6.16 13.43 -1.59
N ALA A 146 6.81 12.38 -1.08
CA ALA A 146 7.26 12.36 0.31
C ALA A 146 8.28 13.49 0.56
N ASP A 147 9.13 13.80 -0.42
CA ASP A 147 10.12 14.89 -0.33
C ASP A 147 9.56 16.32 -0.48
N GLU A 148 8.44 16.53 -1.21
CA GLU A 148 7.77 17.85 -1.30
C GLU A 148 7.42 18.42 0.10
N ARG A 149 7.31 17.54 1.10
CA ARG A 149 7.00 17.86 2.50
C ARG A 149 8.21 18.18 3.36
N ILE A 150 9.41 17.88 2.87
CA ILE A 150 10.68 18.12 3.56
C ILE A 150 11.37 19.36 2.99
N LEU A 151 11.25 19.65 1.68
CA LEU A 151 12.08 20.69 1.03
C LEU A 151 11.36 21.79 0.25
N GLY A 152 10.04 21.73 0.03
CA GLY A 152 9.28 22.83 -0.57
C GLY A 152 9.65 23.12 -2.04
N THR A 153 8.80 22.64 -2.95
CA THR A 153 8.80 22.86 -4.41
C THR A 153 9.87 22.14 -5.24
N VAL A 154 9.56 20.96 -5.81
CA VAL A 154 10.39 20.29 -6.84
C VAL A 154 9.49 19.35 -7.69
N PRO A 155 9.82 19.04 -8.98
CA PRO A 155 9.11 18.06 -9.81
C PRO A 155 9.07 16.64 -9.22
N LEU A 156 8.49 15.69 -9.97
CA LEU A 156 8.46 14.26 -9.59
C LEU A 156 9.79 13.77 -9.01
N PRO A 157 9.75 12.88 -8.01
CA PRO A 157 10.93 12.53 -7.23
C PRO A 157 11.93 11.74 -8.08
N ASP A 158 13.20 12.12 -8.02
CA ASP A 158 14.31 11.28 -8.46
C ASP A 158 14.73 10.39 -7.29
N SER A 159 14.98 9.10 -7.58
CA SER A 159 15.65 8.15 -6.67
C SER A 159 16.91 8.70 -6.00
N LYS A 160 17.60 9.68 -6.61
CA LYS A 160 18.78 10.32 -6.02
C LYS A 160 18.45 11.34 -4.92
N THR A 161 17.27 11.94 -4.94
CA THR A 161 16.90 13.02 -4.01
C THR A 161 15.85 12.60 -2.99
N ASP A 162 14.94 11.69 -3.34
CA ASP A 162 13.90 11.21 -2.44
C ASP A 162 14.36 9.94 -1.70
N LEU A 163 14.57 10.06 -0.40
CA LEU A 163 15.05 8.97 0.46
C LEU A 163 14.05 7.80 0.58
N LEU A 164 12.75 8.02 0.35
CA LEU A 164 11.77 6.93 0.28
C LEU A 164 11.88 6.21 -1.08
N MET A 165 12.21 6.92 -2.16
CA MET A 165 12.50 6.32 -3.48
C MET A 165 13.85 5.60 -3.55
N GLN A 166 14.74 5.82 -2.58
CA GLN A 166 15.94 4.97 -2.42
C GLN A 166 15.60 3.58 -1.89
N LYS A 167 14.41 3.42 -1.27
CA LYS A 167 13.87 2.09 -0.93
C LYS A 167 13.18 1.51 -2.16
N LYS A 168 13.28 0.20 -2.33
CA LYS A 168 12.55 -0.48 -3.41
C LYS A 168 11.06 -0.53 -3.07
N LEU A 169 10.24 0.14 -3.86
CA LEU A 169 8.79 0.09 -3.71
C LEU A 169 8.22 -1.05 -4.57
N SER A 170 7.36 -1.87 -3.98
CA SER A 170 6.62 -2.91 -4.69
C SER A 170 5.16 -2.87 -4.29
N ILE A 171 4.28 -3.37 -5.14
CA ILE A 171 2.86 -3.48 -4.83
C ILE A 171 2.33 -4.85 -5.24
N MET A 172 1.58 -5.48 -4.33
CA MET A 172 0.87 -6.72 -4.57
C MET A 172 -0.63 -6.44 -4.50
N ALA A 173 -1.37 -6.88 -5.51
CA ALA A 173 -2.82 -6.80 -5.53
C ALA A 173 -3.42 -8.19 -5.78
N HIS A 174 -4.38 -8.56 -4.93
CA HIS A 174 -5.08 -9.84 -5.01
C HIS A 174 -6.50 -9.66 -5.56
N SER A 175 -6.91 -10.54 -6.47
CA SER A 175 -8.26 -10.61 -7.05
C SER A 175 -8.72 -9.34 -7.77
N MET A 176 -9.34 -8.39 -7.06
CA MET A 176 -9.98 -7.18 -7.63
C MET A 176 -8.95 -6.11 -8.01
N ASN A 177 -8.01 -6.48 -8.89
CA ASN A 177 -6.87 -5.64 -9.28
C ASN A 177 -7.27 -4.42 -10.13
N ARG A 178 -8.58 -4.26 -10.39
CA ARG A 178 -9.18 -3.04 -10.94
C ARG A 178 -8.89 -1.81 -10.09
N VAL A 179 -8.76 -1.96 -8.77
CA VAL A 179 -8.35 -0.85 -7.89
C VAL A 179 -6.97 -0.37 -8.31
N LEU A 180 -5.98 -1.27 -8.33
CA LEU A 180 -4.61 -0.96 -8.73
C LEU A 180 -4.54 -0.39 -10.15
N TRP A 181 -5.10 -1.11 -11.11
CA TRP A 181 -5.02 -0.75 -12.53
C TRP A 181 -5.53 0.66 -12.79
N GLN A 182 -6.70 1.01 -12.26
CA GLN A 182 -7.28 2.33 -12.49
C GLN A 182 -6.58 3.43 -11.70
N THR A 183 -6.10 3.13 -10.50
CA THR A 183 -5.24 4.06 -9.76
C THR A 183 -4.01 4.42 -10.58
N LEU A 184 -3.38 3.46 -11.24
CA LEU A 184 -2.20 3.71 -12.07
C LEU A 184 -2.55 4.52 -13.33
N ILE A 185 -3.65 4.24 -14.03
CA ILE A 185 -4.09 5.09 -15.15
C ILE A 185 -4.23 6.55 -14.70
N ARG A 186 -5.01 6.76 -13.62
CA ARG A 186 -5.29 8.10 -13.10
C ARG A 186 -4.02 8.80 -12.61
N ALA A 187 -3.13 8.08 -11.94
CA ALA A 187 -1.87 8.62 -11.45
C ALA A 187 -0.94 9.03 -12.61
N ASP A 188 -0.88 8.20 -13.66
CA ASP A 188 -0.09 8.50 -14.86
C ASP A 188 -0.58 9.77 -15.55
N GLU A 189 -1.90 9.91 -15.72
CA GLU A 189 -2.53 11.12 -16.27
C GLU A 189 -2.24 12.39 -15.45
N MET A 190 -2.18 12.26 -14.11
CA MET A 190 -2.05 13.42 -13.22
C MET A 190 -0.62 13.86 -13.00
N TYR A 191 0.30 12.93 -12.87
CA TYR A 191 1.67 13.24 -12.49
C TYR A 191 2.72 12.32 -13.11
N GLY A 192 2.34 11.29 -13.88
CA GLY A 192 3.29 10.34 -14.45
C GLY A 192 3.82 9.34 -13.41
N ILE A 193 3.91 8.06 -13.78
CA ILE A 193 4.26 6.99 -12.82
C ILE A 193 5.39 6.09 -13.28
N LYS A 194 6.13 6.50 -14.31
CA LYS A 194 7.16 5.64 -14.91
C LYS A 194 8.19 5.19 -13.88
N GLY A 195 8.37 3.88 -13.74
CA GLY A 195 9.40 3.28 -12.88
C GLY A 195 9.22 3.52 -11.38
N VAL A 196 7.99 3.84 -10.93
CA VAL A 196 7.69 4.06 -9.51
C VAL A 196 7.89 2.80 -8.67
N PHE A 197 7.57 1.62 -9.23
CA PHE A 197 7.68 0.36 -8.53
C PHE A 197 8.81 -0.49 -9.14
N GLY A 198 9.58 -1.17 -8.29
CA GLY A 198 10.49 -2.22 -8.76
C GLY A 198 9.72 -3.48 -9.18
N ASP A 199 8.60 -3.77 -8.52
CA ASP A 199 7.76 -4.93 -8.84
C ASP A 199 6.27 -4.65 -8.61
N ILE A 200 5.43 -5.06 -9.57
CA ILE A 200 3.98 -5.21 -9.40
C ILE A 200 3.62 -6.70 -9.44
N PHE A 201 3.01 -7.21 -8.38
CA PHE A 201 2.50 -8.57 -8.28
C PHE A 201 0.97 -8.57 -8.38
N MET A 202 0.43 -9.26 -9.37
CA MET A 202 -1.01 -9.35 -9.64
C MET A 202 -1.46 -10.79 -9.48
N VAL A 203 -2.14 -11.10 -8.37
CA VAL A 203 -2.55 -12.46 -8.00
C VAL A 203 -4.04 -12.65 -8.22
N ALA A 204 -4.47 -13.78 -8.80
CA ALA A 204 -5.88 -14.11 -9.04
C ALA A 204 -6.66 -13.01 -9.81
N THR A 205 -5.97 -12.33 -10.72
CA THR A 205 -6.36 -11.04 -11.28
C THR A 205 -7.69 -11.04 -12.04
N ASP A 206 -8.69 -10.30 -11.56
CA ASP A 206 -9.90 -9.88 -12.28
C ASP A 206 -9.68 -8.52 -12.97
N VAL A 207 -9.11 -8.58 -14.17
CA VAL A 207 -8.94 -7.43 -15.07
C VAL A 207 -9.22 -7.86 -16.52
N LEU A 208 -9.29 -6.89 -17.43
CA LEU A 208 -9.45 -7.19 -18.85
C LEU A 208 -8.20 -7.90 -19.41
N ASN A 209 -8.41 -8.84 -20.33
CA ASN A 209 -7.31 -9.62 -20.94
C ASN A 209 -6.25 -8.76 -21.65
N ASN A 210 -6.64 -7.60 -22.14
CA ASN A 210 -5.78 -6.66 -22.87
C ASN A 210 -5.18 -5.56 -21.97
N MET A 211 -5.34 -5.66 -20.65
CA MET A 211 -4.89 -4.61 -19.73
C MET A 211 -3.36 -4.38 -19.77
N LEU A 212 -2.59 -5.41 -20.11
CA LEU A 212 -1.13 -5.33 -20.27
C LEU A 212 -0.69 -4.96 -21.70
N ASN A 213 -1.63 -4.73 -22.63
CA ASN A 213 -1.27 -4.32 -23.98
C ASN A 213 -0.71 -2.90 -23.95
N GLU A 214 0.42 -2.68 -24.61
CA GLU A 214 1.11 -1.39 -24.61
C GLU A 214 0.36 -0.31 -25.42
N PRO A 215 0.38 0.96 -24.96
CA PRO A 215 0.96 1.43 -23.70
C PRO A 215 0.05 1.10 -22.49
N SER A 216 0.58 0.40 -21.50
CA SER A 216 -0.14 0.06 -20.26
C SER A 216 0.45 0.81 -19.07
N SER A 217 -0.36 1.57 -18.33
CA SER A 217 0.09 2.25 -17.11
C SER A 217 0.64 1.27 -16.06
N ILE A 218 0.21 0.00 -16.07
CA ILE A 218 0.80 -1.05 -15.21
C ILE A 218 2.23 -1.38 -15.65
N CYS A 219 2.47 -1.59 -16.95
CA CYS A 219 3.81 -1.87 -17.47
C CYS A 219 4.74 -0.65 -17.35
N MET A 220 4.21 0.56 -17.51
CA MET A 220 4.99 1.79 -17.32
C MET A 220 5.36 2.00 -15.85
N ALA A 221 4.47 1.64 -14.92
CA ALA A 221 4.66 1.89 -13.50
C ALA A 221 5.79 1.09 -12.86
N ALA A 222 6.20 -0.04 -13.47
CA ALA A 222 7.13 -0.95 -12.83
C ALA A 222 8.19 -1.56 -13.75
N ASP A 223 9.36 -1.85 -13.17
CA ASP A 223 10.43 -2.58 -13.86
C ASP A 223 10.03 -4.02 -14.18
N ARG A 224 9.23 -4.63 -13.30
CA ARG A 224 8.73 -6.01 -13.45
C ARG A 224 7.26 -6.10 -13.06
N VAL A 225 6.49 -6.78 -13.90
CA VAL A 225 5.08 -7.12 -13.64
C VAL A 225 4.94 -8.64 -13.62
N CYS A 226 4.49 -9.20 -12.50
CA CYS A 226 4.27 -10.62 -12.32
C CYS A 226 2.77 -10.91 -12.17
N VAL A 227 2.20 -11.65 -13.12
CA VAL A 227 0.79 -12.08 -13.07
C VAL A 227 0.72 -13.55 -12.67
N LEU A 228 0.15 -13.82 -11.50
CA LEU A 228 -0.12 -15.17 -11.02
C LEU A 228 -1.60 -15.49 -11.25
N ARG A 229 -1.86 -16.39 -12.19
CA ARG A 229 -3.19 -16.99 -12.41
C ARG A 229 -3.27 -18.27 -11.56
N ILE A 230 -4.29 -18.33 -10.70
CA ILE A 230 -4.60 -19.50 -9.85
C ILE A 230 -5.78 -20.22 -10.51
#